data_AF-A0A1V3KZU4-F1
#
_entry.id   AF-A0A1V3KZU4-F1
#
_cell.length_a   1.000
_cell.length_b   1.000
_cell.length_c   1.000
_cell.angle_alpha   90.00
_cell.angle_beta   90.00
_cell.angle_gamma   90.00
#
_symmetry.space_group_name_H-M   'P 1'
#
loop_
_entity.id
_entity.type
_entity.pdbx_description
1 polymer ?
#
loop_
_entity_poly.entity_id
_entity_poly.type
_entity_poly.pdbx_seq_one_letter_code
_entity_poly.pdbx_strand_id
1 'polypeptide(L)'
;MLSVLCGFFTLNALAESSQAGRSPFYVNASTKRLNTADCNDADDWYLDGFRVGKTFSAYQQSLLQQRINYCQQYGGVSNGLKSAWMQGYKKGAPVQKQSKKKRKRRAHA
;
A
#
# COMPACT_ATOMS: atom_id res chain seq x y z
N MET A 1 -13.22 47.47 40.04
CA MET A 1 -12.20 47.66 38.99
C MET A 1 -11.58 46.31 38.68
N LEU A 2 -11.49 45.98 37.39
CA LEU A 2 -10.49 45.14 36.66
C LEU A 2 -9.95 43.87 37.34
N SER A 3 -9.82 42.70 36.73
CA SER A 3 -9.88 42.32 35.31
C SER A 3 -10.01 40.79 35.22
N VAL A 4 -10.79 40.34 34.25
CA VAL A 4 -10.85 38.97 33.74
C VAL A 4 -9.59 38.72 32.90
N LEU A 5 -8.87 37.61 33.13
CA LEU A 5 -7.94 37.05 32.16
C LEU A 5 -8.11 35.53 32.11
N CYS A 6 -9.12 35.09 31.36
CA CYS A 6 -9.19 33.73 30.82
C CYS A 6 -8.11 33.59 29.73
N GLY A 7 -6.96 33.02 30.08
CA GLY A 7 -5.94 32.61 29.12
C GLY A 7 -6.34 31.33 28.40
N PHE A 8 -7.13 31.44 27.33
CA PHE A 8 -7.29 30.36 26.37
C PHE A 8 -6.06 30.32 25.46
N PHE A 9 -5.09 29.46 25.77
CA PHE A 9 -4.09 29.04 24.77
C PHE A 9 -4.75 28.04 23.83
N THR A 10 -5.49 28.53 22.84
CA THR A 10 -5.80 27.76 21.63
C THR A 10 -4.52 27.66 20.82
N LEU A 11 -3.77 26.58 21.00
CA LEU A 11 -2.76 26.18 20.03
C LEU A 11 -3.50 25.79 18.74
N ASN A 12 -3.47 26.69 17.77
CA ASN A 12 -3.85 26.38 16.40
C ASN A 12 -2.87 25.34 15.86
N ALA A 13 -3.25 24.07 15.91
CA ALA A 13 -2.64 23.04 15.09
C ALA A 13 -3.04 23.33 13.64
N LEU A 14 -2.22 24.12 12.94
CA LEU A 14 -2.30 24.23 11.49
C LEU A 14 -1.82 22.90 10.92
N ALA A 15 -2.73 21.94 10.81
CA ALA A 15 -2.56 20.78 9.97
C ALA A 15 -2.56 21.29 8.52
N GLU A 16 -1.38 21.67 8.03
CA GLU A 16 -1.09 21.91 6.63
C GLU A 16 -1.30 20.59 5.88
N SER A 17 -2.56 20.23 5.62
CA SER A 17 -2.88 19.18 4.68
C SER A 17 -2.66 19.77 3.29
N SER A 18 -1.40 19.78 2.83
CA SER A 18 -1.07 20.01 1.44
C SER A 18 -1.62 18.85 0.61
N GLN A 19 -2.95 18.82 0.38
CA GLN A 19 -3.63 17.91 -0.53
C GLN A 19 -3.39 18.29 -2.01
N ALA A 20 -2.18 18.76 -2.32
CA ALA A 20 -1.75 18.94 -3.70
C ALA A 20 -1.34 17.57 -4.26
N GLY A 21 -2.29 16.81 -4.80
CA GLY A 21 -1.92 15.59 -5.53
C GLY A 21 -3.00 14.55 -5.81
N ARG A 22 -4.22 14.68 -5.29
CA ARG A 22 -5.24 13.64 -5.48
C ARG A 22 -6.08 13.93 -6.72
N SER A 23 -5.57 13.59 -7.91
CA SER A 23 -6.38 13.57 -9.14
C SER A 23 -7.01 12.18 -9.33
N PRO A 24 -8.35 12.09 -9.54
CA PRO A 24 -8.99 10.84 -9.86
C PRO A 24 -8.63 10.44 -11.29
N PHE A 25 -8.29 9.16 -11.51
CA PHE A 25 -8.06 8.61 -12.84
C PHE A 25 -8.95 7.40 -13.12
N TYR A 26 -9.25 7.19 -14.40
CA TYR A 26 -10.19 6.17 -14.86
C TYR A 26 -9.70 4.75 -14.55
N VAL A 27 -10.58 3.95 -13.93
CA VAL A 27 -10.30 2.59 -13.46
C VAL A 27 -10.96 1.60 -14.43
N ASN A 28 -10.18 0.96 -15.30
CA ASN A 28 -10.63 -0.19 -16.06
C ASN A 28 -10.02 -1.49 -15.47
N ALA A 29 -10.84 -2.53 -15.43
CA ALA A 29 -10.66 -3.75 -14.63
C ALA A 29 -9.42 -4.60 -14.97
N SER A 30 -8.70 -4.28 -16.04
CA SER A 30 -7.67 -5.15 -16.62
C SER A 30 -6.23 -4.67 -16.42
N THR A 31 -5.95 -3.43 -16.02
CA THR A 31 -4.54 -2.96 -15.89
C THR A 31 -4.31 -1.83 -14.88
N LYS A 32 -5.36 -1.20 -14.34
CA LYS A 32 -5.21 -0.03 -13.48
C LYS A 32 -5.74 -0.28 -12.08
N ARG A 33 -4.82 -0.62 -11.19
CA ARG A 33 -5.03 -0.55 -9.75
C ARG A 33 -5.13 0.93 -9.36
N LEU A 34 -6.20 1.31 -8.65
CA LEU A 34 -6.38 2.66 -8.09
C LEU A 34 -5.10 3.11 -7.35
N ASN A 35 -4.40 4.11 -7.88
CA ASN A 35 -3.37 4.91 -7.20
C ASN A 35 -4.11 5.99 -6.41
N THR A 36 -5.01 5.59 -5.51
CA THR A 36 -5.46 6.48 -4.43
C THR A 36 -4.49 6.46 -3.25
N ALA A 37 -3.46 5.62 -3.35
CA ALA A 37 -2.52 5.38 -2.30
C ALA A 37 -1.44 6.46 -2.35
N ASP A 38 -1.37 7.28 -1.32
CA ASP A 38 -0.36 8.30 -1.15
C ASP A 38 1.03 7.64 -1.15
N CYS A 39 1.99 8.33 -1.78
CA CYS A 39 3.35 7.84 -1.85
C CYS A 39 4.08 7.94 -0.52
N ASN A 40 3.67 8.86 0.35
CA ASN A 40 4.32 9.15 1.63
C ASN A 40 3.58 8.55 2.83
N ASP A 41 2.48 7.81 2.61
CA ASP A 41 1.67 7.21 3.69
C ASP A 41 1.89 5.70 3.81
N ALA A 42 2.41 5.25 4.95
CA ALA A 42 2.66 3.84 5.22
C ALA A 42 1.39 2.98 5.23
N ASP A 43 0.25 3.53 5.66
CA ASP A 43 -1.02 2.79 5.72
C ASP A 43 -1.52 2.48 4.30
N ASP A 44 -1.37 3.45 3.39
CA ASP A 44 -1.67 3.28 1.98
C ASP A 44 -0.74 2.26 1.30
N TRP A 45 0.53 2.18 1.72
CA TRP A 45 1.44 1.12 1.29
C TRP A 45 1.01 -0.25 1.81
N TYR A 46 0.61 -0.34 3.08
CA TYR A 46 0.13 -1.58 3.69
C TYR A 46 -1.17 -2.10 3.04
N LEU A 47 -2.19 -1.25 2.90
CA LEU A 47 -3.49 -1.64 2.33
C LEU A 47 -3.36 -2.08 0.87
N ASP A 48 -2.45 -1.45 0.14
CA ASP A 48 -2.12 -1.85 -1.21
C ASP A 48 -1.47 -3.24 -1.25
N GLY A 49 -0.42 -3.46 -0.45
CA GLY A 49 0.17 -4.77 -0.27
C GLY A 49 -0.90 -5.82 0.04
N PHE A 50 -1.78 -5.55 1.01
CA PHE A 50 -2.86 -6.44 1.43
C PHE A 50 -3.78 -6.85 0.28
N ARG A 51 -4.27 -5.89 -0.50
CA ARG A 51 -5.11 -6.20 -1.66
C ARG A 51 -4.33 -6.92 -2.77
N VAL A 52 -3.03 -6.64 -2.97
CA VAL A 52 -2.21 -7.43 -3.92
C VAL A 52 -2.09 -8.87 -3.45
N GLY A 53 -1.76 -9.10 -2.17
CA GLY A 53 -1.68 -10.45 -1.61
C GLY A 53 -2.99 -11.20 -1.79
N LYS A 54 -4.12 -10.56 -1.51
CA LYS A 54 -5.45 -11.18 -1.57
C LYS A 54 -5.91 -11.56 -2.97
N THR A 55 -5.66 -10.70 -3.97
CA THR A 55 -6.28 -10.83 -5.30
C THR A 55 -5.27 -11.17 -6.41
N PHE A 56 -4.00 -10.79 -6.24
CA PHE A 56 -2.98 -10.82 -7.28
C PHE A 56 -1.65 -11.41 -6.77
N SER A 57 -1.71 -12.43 -5.90
CA SER A 57 -0.52 -13.00 -5.25
C SER A 57 0.56 -13.48 -6.22
N ALA A 58 0.19 -13.87 -7.45
CA ALA A 58 1.17 -14.29 -8.46
C ALA A 58 2.07 -13.14 -8.97
N TYR A 59 1.66 -11.88 -8.76
CA TYR A 59 2.28 -10.68 -9.33
C TYR A 59 2.92 -9.78 -8.28
N GLN A 60 3.34 -10.35 -7.14
CA GLN A 60 3.92 -9.60 -6.03
C GLN A 60 5.03 -8.63 -6.48
N GLN A 61 6.05 -9.15 -7.16
CA GLN A 61 7.25 -8.37 -7.50
C GLN A 61 6.95 -7.30 -8.54
N SER A 62 6.16 -7.62 -9.58
CA SER A 62 5.83 -6.66 -10.63
C SER A 62 4.97 -5.50 -10.11
N LEU A 63 3.99 -5.79 -9.24
CA LEU A 63 3.11 -4.76 -8.68
C LEU A 63 3.81 -3.90 -7.62
N LEU A 64 4.69 -4.48 -6.80
CA LEU A 64 5.55 -3.70 -5.91
C LEU A 64 6.46 -2.76 -6.71
N GLN A 65 7.10 -3.27 -7.78
CA GLN A 65 7.97 -2.45 -8.62
C GLN A 65 7.21 -1.33 -9.33
N GLN A 66 5.99 -1.61 -9.80
CA GLN A 66 5.12 -0.60 -10.40
C GLN A 66 4.83 0.54 -9.42
N ARG A 67 4.51 0.22 -8.16
CA ARG A 67 4.31 1.24 -7.13
C ARG A 67 5.60 2.01 -6.81
N ILE A 68 6.73 1.32 -6.71
CA ILE A 68 8.03 1.97 -6.47
C ILE A 68 8.32 2.98 -7.58
N ASN A 69 8.19 2.59 -8.84
CA ASN A 69 8.43 3.47 -9.98
C ASN A 69 7.46 4.66 -10.00
N TYR A 70 6.18 4.42 -9.66
CA TYR A 70 5.19 5.49 -9.55
C TYR A 70 5.57 6.48 -8.45
N CYS A 71 5.96 6.03 -7.26
CA CYS A 71 6.28 6.93 -6.15
C CYS A 71 7.67 7.56 -6.23
N GLN A 72 8.57 6.99 -7.02
CA GLN A 72 9.91 7.55 -7.22
C GLN A 72 9.87 8.97 -7.77
N GLN A 73 8.88 9.30 -8.62
CA GLN A 73 8.72 10.63 -9.21
C GLN A 73 8.23 11.70 -8.20
N TYR A 74 7.78 11.30 -7.01
CA TYR A 74 7.16 12.18 -6.00
C TYR A 74 8.00 12.39 -4.73
N GLY A 75 9.30 12.08 -4.76
CA GLY A 75 10.19 12.24 -3.60
C GLY A 75 10.92 10.97 -3.16
N GLY A 76 10.78 9.88 -3.92
CA GLY A 76 11.47 8.62 -3.65
C GLY A 76 10.69 7.68 -2.74
N VAL A 77 11.24 6.47 -2.56
CA VAL A 77 10.59 5.42 -1.77
C VAL A 77 11.52 4.92 -0.68
N SER A 78 11.15 5.22 0.58
CA SER A 78 11.86 4.73 1.75
C SER A 78 11.70 3.21 1.94
N ASN A 79 12.64 2.60 2.65
CA ASN A 79 12.55 1.17 3.00
C ASN A 79 11.37 0.87 3.95
N GLY A 80 10.93 1.85 4.74
CA GLY A 80 9.76 1.72 5.62
C GLY A 80 8.48 1.48 4.82
N LEU A 81 8.29 2.24 3.74
CA LEU A 81 7.14 2.12 2.85
C LEU A 81 7.11 0.76 2.13
N LYS A 82 8.25 0.32 1.59
CA LYS A 82 8.40 -1.03 1.00
C LYS A 82 8.06 -2.13 2.02
N SER A 83 8.49 -1.95 3.27
CA SER A 83 8.22 -2.90 4.35
C SER A 83 6.74 -2.96 4.71
N ALA A 84 6.06 -1.82 4.83
CA ALA A 84 4.62 -1.75 5.09
C ALA A 84 3.83 -2.51 4.01
N TRP A 85 4.18 -2.31 2.75
CA TRP A 85 3.57 -3.04 1.64
C TRP A 85 3.82 -4.55 1.71
N MET A 86 5.05 -4.98 2.00
CA MET A 86 5.35 -6.41 2.13
C MET A 86 4.60 -7.06 3.30
N GLN A 87 4.43 -6.34 4.41
CA GLN A 87 3.62 -6.79 5.54
C GLN A 87 2.16 -6.97 5.15
N GLY A 88 1.58 -5.96 4.49
CA GLY A 88 0.22 -6.05 3.95
C GLY A 88 0.06 -7.23 3.02
N TYR A 89 0.98 -7.37 2.06
CA TYR A 89 0.99 -8.48 1.11
C TYR A 89 0.97 -9.84 1.80
N LYS A 90 1.85 -10.05 2.78
CA LYS A 90 1.91 -11.30 3.55
C LYS A 90 0.61 -11.59 4.30
N LYS A 91 -0.09 -10.55 4.78
CA LYS A 91 -1.38 -10.67 5.48
C LYS A 91 -2.54 -10.98 4.52
N GLY A 92 -2.49 -10.46 3.31
CA GLY A 92 -3.52 -10.71 2.28
C GLY A 92 -3.33 -12.02 1.53
N ALA A 93 -2.09 -12.48 1.36
CA ALA A 93 -1.77 -13.66 0.57
C ALA A 93 -2.42 -14.93 1.15
N PRO A 94 -3.17 -15.70 0.34
CA PRO A 94 -3.67 -17.00 0.79
C PRO A 94 -2.47 -17.89 1.13
N VAL A 95 -2.55 -18.58 2.27
CA VAL A 95 -1.53 -19.58 2.65
C VAL A 95 -1.43 -20.58 1.50
N GLN A 96 -0.29 -20.59 0.80
CA GLN A 96 -0.04 -21.59 -0.23
C GLN A 96 0.01 -22.95 0.46
N LYS A 97 -1.13 -23.66 0.47
CA LYS A 97 -1.14 -25.09 0.75
C LYS A 97 -0.31 -25.71 -0.36
N GLN A 98 0.92 -26.09 -0.04
CA GLN A 98 1.78 -26.84 -0.95
C GLN A 98 1.01 -28.09 -1.38
N SER A 99 0.41 -28.03 -2.57
CA SER A 99 -0.19 -29.18 -3.22
C SER A 99 0.93 -30.18 -3.43
N LYS A 100 1.02 -31.19 -2.56
CA LYS A 100 1.99 -32.29 -2.68
C LYS A 100 1.88 -32.85 -4.09
N LYS A 101 2.86 -32.53 -4.93
CA LYS A 101 2.95 -32.98 -6.33
C LYS A 101 2.93 -34.51 -6.31
N LYS A 102 1.77 -35.11 -6.63
CA LYS A 102 1.55 -36.55 -6.61
C LYS A 102 2.49 -37.17 -7.64
N ARG A 103 3.57 -37.81 -7.17
CA ARG A 103 4.55 -38.53 -7.99
C ARG A 103 3.85 -39.70 -8.68
N LYS A 104 3.35 -39.51 -9.90
CA LYS A 104 2.81 -40.61 -10.71
C LYS A 104 4.00 -41.41 -11.23
N ARG A 105 4.33 -42.51 -10.54
CA ARG A 105 5.25 -43.56 -11.02
C ARG A 105 4.71 -44.03 -12.37
N ARG A 106 5.51 -43.92 -13.43
CA ARG A 106 5.33 -44.72 -14.63
C ARG A 106 6.18 -45.97 -14.44
N ALA A 107 5.51 -47.09 -14.18
CA ALA A 107 6.05 -48.42 -14.42
C ALA A 107 5.41 -48.91 -15.72
N HIS A 108 6.23 -49.08 -16.75
CA HIS A 108 5.99 -49.92 -17.92
C HIS A 108 7.37 -50.59 -18.10
N ALA A 109 7.52 -51.87 -17.73
CA ALA A 109 7.06 -53.06 -18.45
C ALA A 109 7.75 -53.15 -19.80
#